data_AF-A0A523W4M0-F1
#
_entry.id   AF-A0A523W4M0-F1
#
_cell.length_a   1.000
_cell.length_b   1.000
_cell.length_c   1.000
_cell.angle_alpha   90.00
_cell.angle_beta   90.00
_cell.angle_gamma   90.00
#
_symmetry.space_group_name_H-M   'P 1'
#
loop_
_entity.id
_entity.type
_entity.pdbx_description
1 polymer ?
#
loop_
_entity_poly.entity_id
_entity_poly.type
_entity_poly.pdbx_seq_one_letter_code
_entity_poly.pdbx_strand_id
1 'polypeptide(L)'
;MKKSVLCLMTLAIIMSISISQGKTLDEYMKEAETYQELNNFDQAINTMEQAVKEYPNNSMAYTQLGVYISIQAQRIKGFTEVFKAIEQAFIMWDKAISLDPNNFTARFFRGGWAINIPKFTGQLEKGIEDMEFLTRVLEQSSDPEAIEQLVNAYDLLGQGYQKQGEFQKAKISYEKLIAVVPDTKYADKAKENINKIVLFEEWQSEREKTKEPDNQTIIELKEKLKKEPDNISFLIALGKEYFDVENYEAAEKVLKKAISLDSLNVNAFKLLALCLGQIGEEGYDPRIYMDTDFRTNLVFETMKVLDKAVALAPDDIELRIMRGTMGVSFPFFIGRLDQGIDDLNLVIASDVPDSTMAEALYWIGFAYQKKARTHWIEIVSQYSGSKACQYVFNEFAPGVKRIDLSKYKAPILVMDFILGFHDELAPQTAVWVEDKEGNFVKTIYVSGFSGYAKEKQVNLPMWTNSSKFADVDGVTSASIDLGHHIYVWDLKDTSGKKVKSGEYIVKVETAYWPSMQYQQVEAPIKIGKKEKRVVVEEGNLIPYLEVKYIP
;
A
#
# COMPACT_ATOMS: atom_id res chain seq x y z
N MET A 1 -24.31 67.80 -63.53
CA MET A 1 -24.60 68.27 -62.15
C MET A 1 -25.98 67.77 -61.73
N LYS A 2 -26.10 67.09 -60.57
CA LYS A 2 -27.32 66.66 -59.82
C LYS A 2 -28.14 65.54 -60.51
N LYS A 3 -28.20 64.27 -60.05
CA LYS A 3 -28.79 63.67 -58.79
C LYS A 3 -30.15 64.31 -58.46
N SER A 4 -31.29 63.64 -58.29
CA SER A 4 -31.65 62.31 -57.74
C SER A 4 -33.17 62.14 -58.03
N VAL A 5 -33.75 60.93 -58.14
CA VAL A 5 -34.51 60.24 -57.08
C VAL A 5 -34.98 58.91 -57.69
N LEU A 6 -34.64 57.78 -57.06
CA LEU A 6 -35.38 56.52 -57.24
C LEU A 6 -35.48 55.85 -55.86
N CYS A 7 -36.72 55.58 -55.46
CA CYS A 7 -37.07 55.00 -54.17
C CYS A 7 -36.36 53.67 -53.92
N LEU A 8 -35.80 53.59 -52.71
CA LEU A 8 -35.38 52.37 -52.04
C LEU A 8 -36.61 51.49 -51.71
N MET A 9 -36.56 50.22 -52.10
CA MET A 9 -37.16 49.14 -51.31
C MET A 9 -36.02 48.24 -50.83
N THR A 10 -35.57 48.47 -49.61
CA THR A 10 -34.65 47.60 -48.86
C THR A 10 -35.45 46.47 -48.22
N LEU A 11 -35.28 45.24 -48.70
CA LEU A 11 -35.61 44.04 -47.94
C LEU A 11 -34.57 43.92 -46.81
N ALA A 12 -34.93 44.28 -45.59
CA ALA A 12 -34.14 44.00 -44.40
C ALA A 12 -34.42 42.55 -43.97
N ILE A 13 -33.57 41.62 -44.37
CA ILE A 13 -33.48 40.31 -43.73
C ILE A 13 -32.73 40.53 -42.42
N ILE A 14 -33.48 40.70 -41.32
CA ILE A 14 -32.92 40.58 -39.98
C ILE A 14 -32.67 39.09 -39.78
N MET A 15 -31.46 38.63 -40.11
CA MET A 15 -30.94 37.41 -39.50
C MET A 15 -30.73 37.73 -38.02
N SER A 16 -31.71 37.35 -37.20
CA SER A 16 -31.49 37.15 -35.78
C SER A 16 -30.49 36.00 -35.65
N ILE A 17 -29.20 36.35 -35.64
CA ILE A 17 -28.19 35.48 -35.05
C ILE A 17 -28.54 35.46 -33.57
N SER A 18 -29.39 34.50 -33.20
CA SER A 18 -29.43 34.00 -31.85
C SER A 18 -28.04 33.43 -31.60
N ILE A 19 -27.14 34.25 -31.04
CA ILE A 19 -25.93 33.74 -30.41
C ILE A 19 -26.50 32.85 -29.30
N SER A 20 -26.53 31.54 -29.55
CA SER A 20 -26.63 30.56 -28.48
C SER A 20 -25.50 30.92 -27.53
N GLN A 21 -25.83 31.52 -26.39
CA GLN A 21 -24.85 31.65 -25.32
C GLN A 21 -24.44 30.22 -25.00
N GLY A 22 -23.14 29.94 -25.15
CA GLY A 22 -22.56 28.68 -24.71
C GLY A 22 -22.92 28.45 -23.25
N LYS A 23 -22.98 27.19 -22.87
CA LYS A 23 -23.38 26.78 -21.52
C LYS A 23 -22.38 27.35 -20.50
N THR A 24 -22.88 27.94 -19.43
CA THR A 24 -22.04 28.49 -18.35
C THR A 24 -21.29 27.40 -17.60
N LEU A 25 -20.18 27.74 -16.93
CA LEU A 25 -19.45 26.77 -16.12
C LEU A 25 -20.32 26.15 -15.00
N ASP A 26 -21.15 26.96 -14.34
CA ASP A 26 -22.06 26.47 -13.30
C ASP A 26 -23.07 25.46 -13.85
N GLU A 27 -23.58 25.70 -15.07
CA GLU A 27 -24.45 24.73 -15.75
C GLU A 27 -23.67 23.45 -16.11
N TYR A 28 -22.40 23.56 -16.54
CA TYR A 28 -21.53 22.39 -16.75
C TYR A 28 -21.35 21.58 -15.47
N MET A 29 -21.04 22.24 -14.36
CA MET A 29 -20.87 21.61 -13.06
C MET A 29 -22.14 20.92 -12.59
N LYS A 30 -23.30 21.57 -12.72
CA LYS A 30 -24.60 21.01 -12.33
C LYS A 30 -24.98 19.79 -13.17
N GLU A 31 -24.70 19.81 -14.48
CA GLU A 31 -24.94 18.63 -15.33
C GLU A 31 -24.01 17.47 -14.94
N ALA A 32 -22.72 17.75 -14.70
CA ALA A 32 -21.78 16.73 -14.25
C ALA A 32 -22.19 16.13 -12.89
N GLU A 33 -22.68 16.97 -11.96
CA GLU A 33 -23.20 16.54 -10.66
C GLU A 33 -24.44 15.64 -10.83
N THR A 34 -25.35 16.00 -11.74
CA THR A 34 -26.51 15.17 -12.08
C THR A 34 -26.08 13.79 -12.58
N TYR A 35 -25.05 13.71 -13.44
CA TYR A 35 -24.50 12.43 -13.88
C TYR A 35 -23.85 11.64 -12.74
N GLN A 36 -23.16 12.31 -11.81
CA GLN A 36 -22.62 11.67 -10.62
C GLN A 36 -23.72 11.06 -9.72
N GLU A 37 -24.81 11.78 -9.48
CA GLU A 37 -25.96 11.26 -8.71
C GLU A 37 -26.54 9.99 -9.35
N LEU A 38 -26.50 9.92 -10.68
CA LEU A 38 -26.87 8.74 -11.48
C LEU A 38 -25.77 7.67 -11.55
N ASN A 39 -24.68 7.82 -10.80
CA ASN A 39 -23.48 6.96 -10.85
C ASN A 39 -22.82 6.84 -12.25
N ASN A 40 -23.03 7.83 -13.13
CA ASN A 40 -22.49 7.87 -14.48
C ASN A 40 -21.26 8.80 -14.58
N PHE A 41 -20.13 8.33 -14.02
CA PHE A 41 -18.90 9.11 -13.94
C PHE A 41 -18.28 9.43 -15.31
N ASP A 42 -18.44 8.54 -16.29
CA ASP A 42 -17.92 8.77 -17.65
C ASP A 42 -18.57 10.01 -18.28
N GLN A 43 -19.88 10.18 -18.12
CA GLN A 43 -20.57 11.36 -18.61
C GLN A 43 -20.23 12.61 -17.80
N ALA A 44 -20.07 12.49 -16.47
CA ALA A 44 -19.63 13.60 -15.64
C ALA A 44 -18.24 14.12 -16.06
N ILE A 45 -17.29 13.22 -16.30
CA ILE A 45 -15.95 13.54 -16.80
C ILE A 45 -16.04 14.18 -18.19
N ASN A 46 -16.74 13.56 -19.14
CA ASN A 46 -16.92 14.12 -20.49
C ASN A 46 -17.53 15.53 -20.47
N THR A 47 -18.48 15.77 -19.57
CA THR A 47 -19.12 17.08 -19.39
C THR A 47 -18.11 18.12 -18.90
N MET A 48 -17.27 17.76 -17.92
CA MET A 48 -16.24 18.65 -17.42
C MET A 48 -15.06 18.82 -18.39
N GLU A 49 -14.74 17.83 -19.22
CA GLU A 49 -13.78 17.99 -20.33
C GLU A 49 -14.26 19.02 -21.35
N GLN A 50 -15.57 19.06 -21.65
CA GLN A 50 -16.16 20.11 -22.49
C GLN A 50 -16.05 21.47 -21.81
N ALA A 51 -16.36 21.55 -20.51
CA ALA A 51 -16.22 22.79 -19.74
C ALA A 51 -14.79 23.33 -19.77
N VAL A 52 -13.77 22.46 -19.62
CA VAL A 52 -12.35 22.85 -19.71
C VAL A 52 -11.99 23.37 -21.11
N LYS A 53 -12.58 22.82 -22.18
CA LYS A 53 -12.37 23.31 -23.55
C LYS A 53 -12.98 24.69 -23.78
N GLU A 54 -14.17 24.95 -23.24
CA GLU A 54 -14.84 26.24 -23.36
C GLU A 54 -14.29 27.31 -22.42
N TYR A 55 -13.76 26.89 -21.26
CA TYR A 55 -13.21 27.74 -20.21
C TYR A 55 -11.73 27.42 -19.88
N PRO A 56 -10.80 27.51 -20.84
CA PRO A 56 -9.42 27.03 -20.67
C PRO A 56 -8.56 27.82 -19.67
N ASN A 57 -9.04 28.98 -19.22
CA ASN A 57 -8.38 29.82 -18.21
C ASN A 57 -9.13 29.86 -16.88
N ASN A 58 -10.18 29.04 -16.70
CA ASN A 58 -10.92 28.99 -15.46
C ASN A 58 -10.36 27.87 -14.56
N SER A 59 -9.81 28.26 -13.41
CA SER A 59 -9.22 27.32 -12.45
C SER A 59 -10.23 26.27 -11.95
N MET A 60 -11.48 26.66 -11.68
CA MET A 60 -12.52 25.76 -11.15
C MET A 60 -12.93 24.67 -12.14
N ALA A 61 -12.93 24.96 -13.45
CA ALA A 61 -13.22 23.95 -14.47
C ALA A 61 -12.24 22.76 -14.39
N TYR A 62 -10.94 23.07 -14.25
CA TYR A 62 -9.91 22.05 -14.04
C TYR A 62 -10.03 21.37 -12.67
N THR A 63 -10.34 22.11 -11.60
CA THR A 63 -10.58 21.53 -10.27
C THR A 63 -11.61 20.42 -10.33
N GLN A 64 -12.78 20.73 -10.89
CA GLN A 64 -13.91 19.81 -10.97
C GLN A 64 -13.61 18.61 -11.86
N LEU A 65 -12.95 18.81 -13.01
CA LEU A 65 -12.52 17.69 -13.85
C LEU A 65 -11.59 16.73 -13.07
N GLY A 66 -10.60 17.27 -12.34
CA GLY A 66 -9.72 16.46 -11.49
C GLY A 66 -10.48 15.69 -10.41
N VAL A 67 -11.49 16.32 -9.78
CA VAL A 67 -12.36 15.66 -8.78
C VAL A 67 -13.07 14.45 -9.37
N TYR A 68 -13.75 14.60 -10.52
CA TYR A 68 -14.50 13.49 -11.13
C TYR A 68 -13.58 12.35 -11.59
N ILE A 69 -12.41 12.66 -12.16
CA ILE A 69 -11.40 11.65 -12.51
C ILE A 69 -10.97 10.88 -11.25
N SER A 70 -10.74 11.59 -10.14
CA SER A 70 -10.30 10.95 -8.89
C SER A 70 -11.39 10.05 -8.28
N ILE A 71 -12.66 10.42 -8.38
CA ILE A 71 -13.78 9.58 -7.91
C ILE A 71 -13.91 8.32 -8.78
N GLN A 72 -13.76 8.46 -10.10
CA GLN A 72 -13.76 7.31 -11.01
C GLN A 72 -12.59 6.37 -10.69
N ALA A 73 -11.41 6.92 -10.38
CA ALA A 73 -10.22 6.14 -10.03
C ALA A 73 -10.45 5.21 -8.83
N GLN A 74 -11.21 5.63 -7.81
CA GLN A 74 -11.55 4.79 -6.65
C GLN A 74 -12.37 3.54 -6.99
N ARG A 75 -12.98 3.50 -8.17
CA ARG A 75 -13.85 2.41 -8.64
C ARG A 75 -13.11 1.43 -9.55
N ILE A 76 -11.89 1.77 -9.97
CA ILE A 76 -11.07 0.94 -10.84
C ILE A 76 -10.44 -0.19 -10.00
N LYS A 77 -10.56 -1.43 -10.48
CA LYS A 77 -9.99 -2.61 -9.80
C LYS A 77 -8.52 -2.86 -10.16
N GLY A 78 -8.11 -2.45 -11.36
CA GLY A 78 -6.75 -2.65 -11.87
C GLY A 78 -5.78 -1.62 -11.28
N PHE A 79 -4.69 -2.10 -10.68
CA PHE A 79 -3.70 -1.26 -10.00
C PHE A 79 -3.11 -0.20 -10.95
N THR A 80 -2.69 -0.61 -12.15
CA THR A 80 -2.06 0.28 -13.14
C THR A 80 -3.00 1.38 -13.61
N GLU A 81 -4.26 1.03 -13.89
CA GLU A 81 -5.28 1.95 -14.34
C GLU A 81 -5.65 2.97 -13.27
N VAL A 82 -5.68 2.56 -11.99
CA VAL A 82 -5.88 3.47 -10.84
C VAL A 82 -4.79 4.56 -10.82
N PHE A 83 -3.50 4.19 -10.88
CA PHE A 83 -2.42 5.18 -10.83
C PHE A 83 -2.44 6.12 -12.03
N LYS A 84 -2.77 5.62 -13.23
CA LYS A 84 -2.91 6.45 -14.43
C LYS A 84 -4.03 7.48 -14.28
N ALA A 85 -5.20 7.07 -13.75
CA ALA A 85 -6.31 7.99 -13.52
C ALA A 85 -5.96 9.03 -12.44
N ILE A 86 -5.31 8.60 -11.35
CA ILE A 86 -4.84 9.51 -10.31
C ILE A 86 -3.86 10.54 -10.88
N GLU A 87 -2.87 10.12 -11.68
CA GLU A 87 -1.94 11.03 -12.35
C GLU A 87 -2.66 12.10 -13.18
N GLN A 88 -3.69 11.71 -13.94
CA GLN A 88 -4.51 12.65 -14.70
C GLN A 88 -5.23 13.67 -13.80
N ALA A 89 -5.76 13.23 -12.66
CA ALA A 89 -6.37 14.14 -11.68
C ALA A 89 -5.37 15.16 -11.13
N PHE A 90 -4.13 14.72 -10.81
CA PHE A 90 -3.05 15.63 -10.39
C PHE A 90 -2.68 16.65 -11.46
N ILE A 91 -2.62 16.26 -12.74
CA ILE A 91 -2.37 17.20 -13.83
C ILE A 91 -3.46 18.28 -13.88
N MET A 92 -4.72 17.92 -13.66
CA MET A 92 -5.83 18.88 -13.62
C MET A 92 -5.73 19.82 -12.41
N TRP A 93 -5.44 19.32 -11.21
CA TRP A 93 -5.28 20.19 -10.04
C TRP A 93 -4.03 21.07 -10.10
N ASP A 94 -2.92 20.56 -10.62
CA ASP A 94 -1.72 21.36 -10.87
C ASP A 94 -2.03 22.50 -11.86
N LYS A 95 -2.82 22.22 -12.91
CA LYS A 95 -3.28 23.26 -13.84
C LYS A 95 -4.20 24.26 -13.15
N ALA A 96 -5.16 23.81 -12.34
CA ALA A 96 -6.05 24.69 -11.58
C ALA A 96 -5.25 25.64 -10.68
N ILE A 97 -4.30 25.13 -9.90
CA ILE A 97 -3.48 25.91 -8.97
C ILE A 97 -2.51 26.83 -9.71
N SER A 98 -2.06 26.47 -10.92
CA SER A 98 -1.27 27.37 -11.76
C SER A 98 -2.07 28.58 -12.28
N LEU A 99 -3.39 28.42 -12.48
CA LEU A 99 -4.29 29.49 -12.92
C LEU A 99 -4.74 30.37 -11.75
N ASP A 100 -4.96 29.76 -10.58
CA ASP A 100 -5.28 30.44 -9.34
C ASP A 100 -4.55 29.77 -8.16
N PRO A 101 -3.43 30.36 -7.70
CA PRO A 101 -2.67 29.84 -6.57
C PRO A 101 -3.44 29.81 -5.25
N ASN A 102 -4.57 30.52 -5.13
CA ASN A 102 -5.40 30.54 -3.94
C ASN A 102 -6.65 29.65 -4.07
N ASN A 103 -6.78 28.85 -5.14
CA ASN A 103 -7.90 27.94 -5.31
C ASN A 103 -7.93 26.90 -4.18
N PHE A 104 -8.74 27.20 -3.18
CA PHE A 104 -8.88 26.42 -1.95
C PHE A 104 -9.29 24.98 -2.23
N THR A 105 -10.30 24.79 -3.08
CA THR A 105 -10.83 23.47 -3.44
C THR A 105 -9.79 22.62 -4.17
N ALA A 106 -9.05 23.19 -5.12
CA ALA A 106 -7.99 22.46 -5.84
C ALA A 106 -6.90 21.98 -4.88
N ARG A 107 -6.46 22.85 -3.95
CA ARG A 107 -5.46 22.50 -2.93
C ARG A 107 -5.98 21.45 -1.95
N PHE A 108 -7.24 21.55 -1.54
CA PHE A 108 -7.86 20.56 -0.66
C PHE A 108 -7.83 19.16 -1.30
N PHE A 109 -8.28 19.04 -2.55
CA PHE A 109 -8.28 17.76 -3.24
C PHE A 109 -6.86 17.27 -3.55
N ARG A 110 -5.98 18.12 -4.10
CA ARG A 110 -4.60 17.73 -4.41
C ARG A 110 -3.86 17.28 -3.15
N GLY A 111 -4.00 18.02 -2.06
CA GLY A 111 -3.36 17.68 -0.79
C GLY A 111 -3.92 16.41 -0.15
N GLY A 112 -5.24 16.28 -0.09
CA GLY A 112 -5.88 15.09 0.48
C GLY A 112 -5.50 13.82 -0.29
N TRP A 113 -5.49 13.88 -1.62
CA TRP A 113 -5.05 12.75 -2.44
C TRP A 113 -3.56 12.47 -2.31
N ALA A 114 -2.72 13.50 -2.32
CA ALA A 114 -1.26 13.36 -2.23
C ALA A 114 -0.81 12.65 -0.96
N ILE A 115 -1.47 12.91 0.17
CA ILE A 115 -1.15 12.30 1.46
C ILE A 115 -1.60 10.82 1.50
N ASN A 116 -2.71 10.50 0.84
CA ASN A 116 -3.32 9.17 0.87
C ASN A 116 -2.76 8.19 -0.16
N ILE A 117 -2.00 8.63 -1.16
CA ILE A 117 -1.33 7.76 -2.14
C ILE A 117 0.14 7.48 -1.76
N PRO A 118 0.75 6.37 -2.23
CA PRO A 118 2.13 6.03 -1.92
C PRO A 118 3.15 7.13 -2.24
N LYS A 119 4.22 7.25 -1.44
CA LYS A 119 5.26 8.29 -1.59
C LYS A 119 5.99 8.23 -2.90
N PHE A 120 6.16 7.04 -3.47
CA PHE A 120 6.89 6.86 -4.73
C PHE A 120 6.26 7.66 -5.89
N THR A 121 5.00 8.09 -5.76
CA THR A 121 4.30 8.97 -6.72
C THR A 121 4.83 10.41 -6.73
N GLY A 122 5.62 10.81 -5.73
CA GLY A 122 6.28 12.11 -5.64
C GLY A 122 5.33 13.28 -5.34
N GLN A 123 4.14 13.02 -4.81
CA GLN A 123 3.14 14.06 -4.53
C GLN A 123 3.09 14.51 -3.06
N LEU A 124 3.69 13.75 -2.13
CA LEU A 124 3.54 13.96 -0.68
C LEU A 124 3.90 15.39 -0.25
N GLU A 125 5.04 15.92 -0.71
CA GLU A 125 5.52 17.26 -0.36
C GLU A 125 4.52 18.34 -0.78
N LYS A 126 4.05 18.29 -2.04
CA LYS A 126 3.02 19.22 -2.53
C LYS A 126 1.74 19.13 -1.69
N GLY A 127 1.38 17.92 -1.25
CA GLY A 127 0.18 17.74 -0.44
C GLY A 127 0.29 18.29 0.96
N ILE A 128 1.47 18.17 1.58
CA ILE A 128 1.78 18.81 2.87
C ILE A 128 1.73 20.33 2.71
N GLU A 129 2.36 20.89 1.67
CA GLU A 129 2.32 22.34 1.37
C GLU A 129 0.88 22.86 1.19
N ASP A 130 0.02 22.09 0.52
CA ASP A 130 -1.39 22.43 0.37
C ASP A 130 -2.12 22.43 1.73
N MET A 131 -1.92 21.42 2.57
CA MET A 131 -2.53 21.37 3.90
C MET A 131 -2.01 22.46 4.84
N GLU A 132 -0.72 22.82 4.76
CA GLU A 132 -0.16 23.98 5.47
C GLU A 132 -0.79 25.30 5.03
N PHE A 133 -1.09 25.45 3.74
CA PHE A 133 -1.81 26.61 3.23
C PHE A 133 -3.25 26.65 3.75
N LEU A 134 -3.98 25.53 3.65
CA LEU A 134 -5.40 25.46 4.04
C LEU A 134 -5.58 25.72 5.54
N THR A 135 -4.77 25.08 6.39
CA THR A 135 -4.81 25.32 7.85
C THR A 135 -4.59 26.79 8.18
N ARG A 136 -3.61 27.46 7.55
CA ARG A 136 -3.34 28.90 7.76
C ARG A 136 -4.52 29.79 7.38
N VAL A 137 -5.22 29.47 6.29
CA VAL A 137 -6.39 30.23 5.82
C VAL A 137 -7.58 29.98 6.77
N LEU A 138 -7.82 28.74 7.14
CA LEU A 138 -8.95 28.32 7.97
C LEU A 138 -8.83 28.78 9.42
N GLU A 139 -7.62 28.83 9.99
CA GLU A 139 -7.34 29.38 11.33
C GLU A 139 -7.81 30.84 11.49
N GLN A 140 -7.91 31.58 10.39
CA GLN A 140 -8.33 32.99 10.39
C GLN A 140 -9.85 33.16 10.25
N SER A 141 -10.57 32.09 9.92
CA SER A 141 -12.01 32.12 9.73
C SER A 141 -12.75 31.93 11.06
N SER A 142 -13.86 32.64 11.22
CA SER A 142 -14.81 32.42 12.33
C SER A 142 -16.05 31.65 11.89
N ASP A 143 -16.08 31.16 10.65
CA ASP A 143 -17.17 30.37 10.09
C ASP A 143 -17.19 28.96 10.72
N PRO A 144 -18.33 28.51 11.27
CA PRO A 144 -18.48 27.12 11.71
C PRO A 144 -18.12 26.07 10.66
N GLU A 145 -18.37 26.31 9.36
CA GLU A 145 -17.98 25.37 8.30
C GLU A 145 -16.45 25.28 8.15
N ALA A 146 -15.76 26.40 8.36
CA ALA A 146 -14.31 26.43 8.34
C ALA A 146 -13.69 25.61 9.49
N ILE A 147 -14.39 25.45 10.62
CA ILE A 147 -13.94 24.60 11.72
C ILE A 147 -13.88 23.13 11.29
N GLU A 148 -14.90 22.63 10.59
CA GLU A 148 -14.91 21.25 10.09
C GLU A 148 -13.79 21.01 9.07
N GLN A 149 -13.63 21.94 8.13
CA GLN A 149 -12.54 21.89 7.16
C GLN A 149 -11.17 21.97 7.84
N LEU A 150 -11.03 22.73 8.92
CA LEU A 150 -9.80 22.88 9.69
C LEU A 150 -9.43 21.59 10.42
N VAL A 151 -10.41 20.90 11.00
CA VAL A 151 -10.21 19.58 11.61
C VAL A 151 -9.68 18.59 10.58
N ASN A 152 -10.30 18.51 9.40
CA ASN A 152 -9.84 17.63 8.33
C ASN A 152 -8.44 18.00 7.82
N ALA A 153 -8.16 19.30 7.65
CA ALA A 153 -6.86 19.78 7.21
C ALA A 153 -5.75 19.46 8.24
N TYR A 154 -6.01 19.57 9.54
CA TYR A 154 -5.05 19.15 10.57
C TYR A 154 -4.85 17.63 10.63
N ASP A 155 -5.90 16.83 10.47
CA ASP A 155 -5.78 15.36 10.45
C ASP A 155 -4.90 14.94 9.27
N LEU A 156 -5.16 15.48 8.07
CA LEU A 156 -4.37 15.21 6.88
C LEU A 156 -2.94 15.74 7.02
N LEU A 157 -2.73 16.95 7.53
CA LEU A 157 -1.39 17.50 7.76
C LEU A 157 -0.56 16.64 8.73
N GLY A 158 -1.19 16.19 9.82
CA GLY A 158 -0.59 15.26 10.77
C GLY A 158 -0.18 13.95 10.12
N GLN A 159 -1.07 13.36 9.31
CA GLN A 159 -0.79 12.14 8.55
C GLN A 159 0.32 12.36 7.52
N GLY A 160 0.33 13.49 6.82
CA GLY A 160 1.35 13.86 5.85
C GLY A 160 2.74 13.95 6.48
N TYR A 161 2.88 14.69 7.59
CA TYR A 161 4.14 14.77 8.31
C TYR A 161 4.57 13.44 8.93
N GLN A 162 3.64 12.64 9.45
CA GLN A 162 3.91 11.29 9.96
C GLN A 162 4.49 10.42 8.84
N LYS A 163 3.85 10.45 7.66
CA LYS A 163 4.32 9.75 6.47
C LYS A 163 5.70 10.27 6.08
N GLN A 164 5.94 11.58 6.11
CA GLN A 164 7.25 12.19 5.80
C GLN A 164 8.36 11.86 6.81
N GLY A 165 8.02 11.41 8.03
CA GLY A 165 8.97 11.19 9.13
C GLY A 165 9.21 12.43 10.01
N GLU A 166 8.44 13.50 9.81
CA GLU A 166 8.48 14.75 10.57
C GLU A 166 7.59 14.65 11.83
N PHE A 167 7.91 13.70 12.71
CA PHE A 167 7.06 13.28 13.83
C PHE A 167 6.64 14.40 14.79
N GLN A 168 7.52 15.36 15.04
CA GLN A 168 7.19 16.51 15.91
C GLN A 168 6.14 17.42 15.27
N LYS A 169 6.24 17.68 13.96
CA LYS A 169 5.22 18.46 13.24
C LYS A 169 3.90 17.70 13.14
N ALA A 170 3.96 16.38 13.00
CA ALA A 170 2.78 15.52 13.04
C ALA A 170 2.04 15.64 14.38
N LYS A 171 2.75 15.48 15.51
CA LYS A 171 2.19 15.63 16.86
C LYS A 171 1.55 17.01 17.05
N ILE A 172 2.25 18.09 16.67
CA ILE A 172 1.71 19.47 16.77
C ILE A 172 0.40 19.60 15.98
N SER A 173 0.31 19.02 14.78
CA SER A 173 -0.90 19.08 13.96
C SER A 173 -2.07 18.37 14.63
N TYR A 174 -1.82 17.18 15.21
CA TYR A 174 -2.82 16.44 15.98
C TYR A 174 -3.22 17.14 17.28
N GLU A 175 -2.29 17.78 17.99
CA GLU A 175 -2.56 18.58 19.19
C GLU A 175 -3.45 19.78 18.88
N LYS A 176 -3.17 20.47 17.75
CA LYS A 176 -4.03 21.55 17.26
C LYS A 176 -5.44 21.04 16.94
N LEU A 177 -5.57 19.88 16.29
CA LEU A 177 -6.88 19.26 16.05
C LEU A 177 -7.63 18.99 17.37
N ILE A 178 -6.96 18.38 18.35
CA ILE A 178 -7.55 18.09 19.67
C ILE A 178 -8.00 19.39 20.36
N ALA A 179 -7.22 20.47 20.26
CA ALA A 179 -7.58 21.75 20.86
C ALA A 179 -8.85 22.36 20.24
N VAL A 180 -9.10 22.11 18.94
CA VAL A 180 -10.31 22.58 18.24
C VAL A 180 -11.55 21.76 18.64
N VAL A 181 -11.40 20.44 18.85
CA VAL A 181 -12.52 19.50 19.11
C VAL A 181 -12.25 18.43 20.19
N PRO A 182 -12.00 18.80 21.47
CA PRO A 182 -11.36 17.93 22.48
C PRO A 182 -12.12 16.65 22.89
N ASP A 183 -13.44 16.60 22.68
CA ASP A 183 -14.33 15.51 23.09
C ASP A 183 -15.05 14.88 21.88
N THR A 184 -14.31 14.69 20.79
CA THR A 184 -14.83 14.09 19.55
C THR A 184 -14.05 12.86 19.14
N LYS A 185 -14.65 12.03 18.28
CA LYS A 185 -13.96 10.90 17.66
C LYS A 185 -12.69 11.32 16.90
N TYR A 186 -12.66 12.55 16.37
CA TYR A 186 -11.48 13.11 15.72
C TYR A 186 -10.34 13.33 16.73
N ALA A 187 -10.64 13.90 17.90
CA ALA A 187 -9.64 14.05 18.96
C ALA A 187 -9.15 12.71 19.50
N ASP A 188 -10.02 11.72 19.65
CA ASP A 188 -9.61 10.37 20.08
C ASP A 188 -8.68 9.71 19.06
N LYS A 189 -9.00 9.80 17.76
CA LYS A 189 -8.12 9.34 16.67
C LYS A 189 -6.78 10.09 16.65
N ALA A 190 -6.78 11.40 16.88
CA ALA A 190 -5.56 12.20 16.95
C ALA A 190 -4.68 11.80 18.14
N LYS A 191 -5.26 11.55 19.32
CA LYS A 191 -4.54 11.02 20.49
C LYS A 191 -3.93 9.64 20.19
N GLU A 192 -4.66 8.78 19.50
CA GLU A 192 -4.18 7.47 19.07
C GLU A 192 -2.99 7.58 18.11
N ASN A 193 -3.05 8.48 17.12
CA ASN A 193 -1.94 8.74 16.20
C ASN A 193 -0.70 9.28 16.93
N ILE A 194 -0.88 10.20 17.88
CA ILE A 194 0.23 10.67 18.74
C ILE A 194 0.86 9.49 19.50
N ASN A 195 0.03 8.62 20.09
CA ASN A 195 0.52 7.44 20.81
C ASN A 195 1.29 6.48 19.90
N LYS A 196 0.84 6.24 18.66
CA LYS A 196 1.58 5.44 17.67
C LYS A 196 2.96 6.03 17.38
N ILE A 197 3.05 7.36 17.25
CA ILE A 197 4.34 8.03 17.03
C ILE A 197 5.24 7.86 18.25
N VAL A 198 4.72 8.01 19.47
CA VAL A 198 5.50 7.81 20.71
C VAL A 198 6.04 6.38 20.80
N LEU A 199 5.19 5.37 20.61
CA LEU A 199 5.59 3.96 20.61
C LEU A 199 6.62 3.65 19.52
N PHE A 200 6.49 4.30 18.35
CA PHE A 200 7.46 4.18 17.27
C PHE A 200 8.82 4.78 17.64
N GLU A 201 8.86 5.99 18.22
CA GLU A 201 10.10 6.62 18.69
C GLU A 201 10.77 5.79 19.81
N GLU A 202 9.99 5.19 20.71
CA GLU A 202 10.49 4.26 21.73
C GLU A 202 11.10 3.01 21.09
N TRP A 203 10.40 2.39 20.12
CA TRP A 203 10.91 1.25 19.36
C TRP A 203 12.21 1.59 18.61
N GLN A 204 12.27 2.76 17.95
CA GLN A 204 13.49 3.22 17.28
C GLN A 204 14.65 3.39 18.26
N SER A 205 14.38 3.98 19.43
CA SER A 205 15.38 4.20 20.47
C SER A 205 15.93 2.89 21.04
N GLU A 206 15.06 1.91 21.33
CA GLU A 206 15.48 0.58 21.79
C GLU A 206 16.30 -0.16 20.72
N ARG A 207 15.88 -0.09 19.46
CA ARG A 207 16.63 -0.70 18.35
C ARG A 207 18.01 -0.07 18.20
N GLU A 208 18.13 1.25 18.31
CA GLU A 208 19.42 1.94 18.25
C GLU A 208 20.34 1.54 19.42
N LYS A 209 19.81 1.30 20.63
CA LYS A 209 20.61 0.80 21.77
C LYS A 209 21.17 -0.61 21.55
N THR A 210 20.50 -1.42 20.73
CA THR A 210 20.91 -2.80 20.45
C THR A 210 21.95 -2.91 19.34
N LYS A 211 22.18 -1.83 18.58
CA LYS A 211 23.20 -1.81 17.53
C LYS A 211 24.59 -1.86 18.13
N GLU A 212 25.48 -2.59 17.46
CA GLU A 212 26.88 -2.57 17.83
C GLU A 212 27.44 -1.13 17.72
N PRO A 213 28.29 -0.71 18.67
CA PRO A 213 28.91 0.61 18.58
C PRO A 213 29.72 0.72 17.29
N ASP A 214 29.77 1.92 16.73
CA ASP A 214 30.55 2.21 15.52
C ASP A 214 31.97 1.65 15.66
N ASN A 215 32.38 0.83 14.69
CA ASN A 215 33.76 0.35 14.62
C ASN A 215 34.72 1.53 14.32
N GLN A 216 36.03 1.28 14.48
CA GLN A 216 37.05 2.32 14.29
C GLN A 216 36.98 2.95 12.88
N THR A 217 36.69 2.18 11.84
CA THR A 217 36.56 2.66 10.46
C THR A 217 35.41 3.67 10.33
N ILE A 218 34.24 3.36 10.89
CA ILE A 218 33.07 4.25 10.89
C ILE A 218 33.38 5.55 11.63
N ILE A 219 34.02 5.48 12.80
CA ILE A 219 34.43 6.66 13.58
C ILE A 219 35.36 7.56 12.75
N GLU A 220 36.38 6.98 12.12
CA GLU A 220 37.33 7.73 11.29
C GLU A 220 36.68 8.37 10.07
N LEU A 221 35.76 7.66 9.40
CA LEU A 221 35.01 8.19 8.26
C LEU A 221 34.07 9.32 8.69
N LYS A 222 33.40 9.21 9.85
CA LYS A 222 32.61 10.30 10.44
C LYS A 222 33.46 11.54 10.73
N GLU A 223 34.65 11.37 11.31
CA GLU A 223 35.55 12.51 11.58
C GLU A 223 36.05 13.18 10.30
N LYS A 224 36.33 12.41 9.24
CA LYS A 224 36.64 12.97 7.92
C LYS A 224 35.46 13.75 7.34
N LEU A 225 34.26 13.20 7.43
CA LEU A 225 33.02 13.87 6.96
C LEU A 225 32.65 15.10 7.79
N LYS A 226 33.07 15.23 9.05
CA LYS A 226 32.93 16.50 9.78
C LYS A 226 33.73 17.64 9.13
N LYS A 227 34.88 17.33 8.53
CA LYS A 227 35.75 18.30 7.85
C LYS A 227 35.34 18.51 6.39
N GLU A 228 34.92 17.44 5.73
CA GLU A 228 34.50 17.44 4.32
C GLU A 228 33.10 16.79 4.18
N PRO A 229 32.01 17.49 4.54
CA PRO A 229 30.67 16.90 4.63
C PRO A 229 30.14 16.31 3.33
N ASP A 230 30.59 16.83 2.20
CA ASP A 230 30.10 16.48 0.87
C ASP A 230 31.14 15.69 0.06
N ASN A 231 32.15 15.11 0.72
CA ASN A 231 33.08 14.21 0.08
C ASN A 231 32.39 12.87 -0.26
N ILE A 232 32.04 12.71 -1.54
CA ILE A 232 31.31 11.55 -2.06
C ILE A 232 32.03 10.23 -1.76
N SER A 233 33.36 10.20 -1.84
CA SER A 233 34.13 8.97 -1.59
C SER A 233 34.02 8.53 -0.14
N PHE A 234 34.05 9.47 0.81
CA PHE A 234 33.86 9.15 2.23
C PHE A 234 32.41 8.76 2.55
N LEU A 235 31.42 9.37 1.88
CA LEU A 235 30.01 8.99 2.03
C LEU A 235 29.74 7.56 1.54
N ILE A 236 30.29 7.18 0.38
CA ILE A 236 30.16 5.82 -0.17
C ILE A 236 30.89 4.82 0.71
N ALA A 237 32.12 5.12 1.14
CA ALA A 237 32.87 4.26 2.05
C ALA A 237 32.12 4.05 3.37
N LEU A 238 31.55 5.12 3.95
CA LEU A 238 30.75 5.03 5.17
C LEU A 238 29.47 4.20 4.95
N GLY A 239 28.82 4.37 3.81
CA GLY A 239 27.64 3.57 3.44
C GLY A 239 27.96 2.08 3.32
N LYS A 240 29.09 1.74 2.70
CA LYS A 240 29.57 0.36 2.61
C LYS A 240 29.88 -0.22 3.99
N GLU A 241 30.62 0.50 4.84
CA GLU A 241 30.92 0.02 6.19
C GLU A 241 29.64 -0.19 7.02
N TYR A 242 28.65 0.70 6.88
CA TYR A 242 27.35 0.51 7.52
C TYR A 242 26.62 -0.72 7.00
N PHE A 243 26.67 -0.98 5.70
CA PHE A 243 26.10 -2.19 5.11
C PHE A 243 26.78 -3.45 5.65
N ASP A 244 28.12 -3.46 5.75
CA ASP A 244 28.90 -4.61 6.19
C ASP A 244 28.66 -4.97 7.67
N VAL A 245 28.29 -3.98 8.51
CA VAL A 245 27.86 -4.19 9.91
C VAL A 245 26.34 -4.29 10.06
N GLU A 246 25.63 -4.55 8.96
CA GLU A 246 24.17 -4.73 8.90
C GLU A 246 23.33 -3.53 9.41
N ASN A 247 23.92 -2.33 9.45
CA ASN A 247 23.22 -1.08 9.79
C ASN A 247 22.65 -0.43 8.52
N TYR A 248 21.70 -1.12 7.90
CA TYR A 248 21.18 -0.78 6.58
C TYR A 248 20.49 0.60 6.51
N GLU A 249 19.83 1.05 7.58
CA GLU A 249 19.21 2.39 7.59
C GLU A 249 20.25 3.52 7.59
N ALA A 250 21.36 3.33 8.32
CA ALA A 250 22.44 4.30 8.32
C ALA A 250 23.15 4.33 6.94
N ALA A 251 23.35 3.14 6.35
CA ALA A 251 23.87 2.99 4.99
C ALA A 251 22.99 3.70 3.96
N GLU A 252 21.69 3.45 3.98
CA GLU A 252 20.70 4.07 3.08
C GLU A 252 20.80 5.60 3.12
N LYS A 253 20.83 6.19 4.32
CA LYS A 253 20.88 7.65 4.50
C LYS A 253 22.13 8.27 3.87
N VAL A 254 23.31 7.70 4.11
CA VAL A 254 24.57 8.25 3.60
C VAL A 254 24.74 8.00 2.10
N LEU A 255 24.25 6.86 1.58
CA LEU A 255 24.26 6.54 0.16
C LEU A 255 23.30 7.43 -0.64
N LYS A 256 22.11 7.73 -0.10
CA LYS A 256 21.20 8.73 -0.69
C LYS A 256 21.85 10.10 -0.78
N LYS A 257 22.60 10.52 0.25
CA LYS A 257 23.40 11.76 0.22
C LYS A 257 24.50 11.70 -0.84
N ALA A 258 25.20 10.57 -0.97
CA ALA A 258 26.23 10.42 -2.01
C ALA A 258 25.64 10.56 -3.42
N ILE A 259 24.50 9.92 -3.69
CA ILE A 259 23.80 9.97 -4.98
C ILE A 259 23.25 11.37 -5.30
N SER A 260 22.80 12.12 -4.30
CA SER A 260 22.33 13.50 -4.54
C SER A 260 23.47 14.45 -4.93
N LEU A 261 24.70 14.16 -4.50
CA LEU A 261 25.91 14.90 -4.87
C LEU A 261 26.52 14.41 -6.19
N ASP A 262 26.43 13.11 -6.48
CA ASP A 262 26.88 12.49 -7.73
C ASP A 262 25.86 11.49 -8.26
N SER A 263 24.99 11.99 -9.15
CA SER A 263 23.91 11.21 -9.77
C SER A 263 24.38 10.24 -10.87
N LEU A 264 25.69 10.15 -11.13
CA LEU A 264 26.29 9.23 -12.10
C LEU A 264 27.07 8.09 -11.42
N ASN A 265 27.08 8.03 -10.08
CA ASN A 265 27.87 7.06 -9.33
C ASN A 265 27.21 5.66 -9.29
N VAL A 266 27.59 4.79 -10.22
CA VAL A 266 27.05 3.41 -10.33
C VAL A 266 27.18 2.63 -9.02
N ASN A 267 28.35 2.70 -8.36
CA ASN A 267 28.62 1.97 -7.12
C ASN A 267 27.71 2.43 -5.97
N ALA A 268 27.44 3.74 -5.86
CA ALA A 268 26.52 4.26 -4.85
C ALA A 268 25.09 3.75 -5.07
N PHE A 269 24.60 3.74 -6.32
CA PHE A 269 23.29 3.15 -6.65
C PHE A 269 23.25 1.66 -6.32
N LYS A 270 24.28 0.90 -6.70
CA LYS A 270 24.37 -0.54 -6.43
C LYS A 270 24.28 -0.83 -4.93
N LEU A 271 25.09 -0.16 -4.11
CA LEU A 271 25.07 -0.31 -2.65
C LEU A 271 23.71 0.09 -2.07
N LEU A 272 23.09 1.16 -2.57
CA LEU A 272 21.78 1.58 -2.11
C LEU A 272 20.71 0.53 -2.42
N ALA A 273 20.73 -0.07 -3.62
CA ALA A 273 19.80 -1.14 -3.97
C ALA A 273 19.93 -2.36 -3.05
N LEU A 274 21.16 -2.75 -2.70
CA LEU A 274 21.41 -3.81 -1.73
C LEU A 274 20.87 -3.45 -0.35
N CYS A 275 21.12 -2.22 0.13
CA CYS A 275 20.60 -1.76 1.43
C CYS A 275 19.06 -1.80 1.47
N LEU A 276 18.40 -1.27 0.45
CA LEU A 276 16.94 -1.25 0.36
C LEU A 276 16.35 -2.67 0.28
N GLY A 277 17.04 -3.59 -0.41
CA GLY A 277 16.71 -5.01 -0.42
C GLY A 277 16.72 -5.60 0.99
N GLN A 278 17.80 -5.39 1.76
CA GLN A 278 17.92 -5.90 3.13
C GLN A 278 16.88 -5.30 4.08
N ILE A 279 16.60 -3.99 3.96
CA ILE A 279 15.53 -3.34 4.74
C ILE A 279 14.16 -4.00 4.44
N GLY A 280 13.93 -4.41 3.18
CA GLY A 280 12.69 -5.08 2.77
C GLY A 280 12.50 -6.49 3.33
N GLU A 281 13.59 -7.18 3.69
CA GLU A 281 13.58 -8.56 4.23
C GLU A 281 13.22 -8.60 5.73
N GLU A 282 13.33 -7.50 6.47
CA GLU A 282 13.01 -7.45 7.92
C GLU A 282 11.52 -7.72 8.24
N GLY A 283 10.64 -7.76 7.23
CA GLY A 283 9.23 -8.11 7.38
C GLY A 283 8.35 -6.92 7.79
N TYR A 284 7.36 -7.16 8.65
CA TYR A 284 6.47 -6.12 9.18
C TYR A 284 6.97 -5.65 10.55
N ASP A 285 7.10 -4.34 10.72
CA ASP A 285 7.56 -3.69 11.95
C ASP A 285 6.83 -2.34 12.14
N PRO A 286 7.02 -1.63 13.27
CA PRO A 286 6.31 -0.38 13.57
C PRO A 286 6.41 0.75 12.53
N ARG A 287 7.35 0.72 11.58
CA ARG A 287 7.43 1.67 10.45
C ARG A 287 6.15 1.71 9.63
N ILE A 288 5.43 0.59 9.54
CA ILE A 288 4.16 0.50 8.80
C ILE A 288 3.06 1.38 9.41
N TYR A 289 3.14 1.69 10.71
CA TYR A 289 2.19 2.61 11.34
C TYR A 289 2.45 4.06 10.93
N MET A 290 3.71 4.40 10.61
CA MET A 290 4.09 5.73 10.15
C MET A 290 3.80 5.92 8.66
N ASP A 291 3.97 4.85 7.88
CA ASP A 291 3.69 4.83 6.45
C ASP A 291 3.18 3.44 6.06
N THR A 292 1.86 3.31 5.83
CA THR A 292 1.26 2.02 5.44
C THR A 292 1.73 1.53 4.09
N ASP A 293 2.27 2.43 3.25
CA ASP A 293 2.83 2.10 1.95
C ASP A 293 4.34 1.80 2.03
N PHE A 294 4.93 1.76 3.23
CA PHE A 294 6.38 1.65 3.45
C PHE A 294 7.04 0.56 2.60
N ARG A 295 6.50 -0.67 2.63
CA ARG A 295 7.04 -1.80 1.86
C ARG A 295 6.86 -1.61 0.35
N THR A 296 5.74 -1.04 -0.08
CA THR A 296 5.52 -0.70 -1.49
C THR A 296 6.51 0.37 -1.95
N ASN A 297 6.74 1.40 -1.14
CA ASN A 297 7.70 2.48 -1.41
C ASN A 297 9.12 1.93 -1.54
N LEU A 298 9.55 1.03 -0.65
CA LEU A 298 10.84 0.35 -0.72
C LEU A 298 11.04 -0.36 -2.07
N VAL A 299 10.06 -1.16 -2.49
CA VAL A 299 10.16 -1.91 -3.75
C VAL A 299 10.28 -1.00 -4.97
N PHE A 300 9.44 0.04 -5.05
CA PHE A 300 9.51 1.01 -6.15
C PHE A 300 10.83 1.81 -6.13
N GLU A 301 11.32 2.17 -4.95
CA GLU A 301 12.59 2.88 -4.80
C GLU A 301 13.77 1.98 -5.22
N THR A 302 13.80 0.72 -4.79
CA THR A 302 14.82 -0.25 -5.19
C THR A 302 14.87 -0.40 -6.71
N MET A 303 13.72 -0.58 -7.37
CA MET A 303 13.68 -0.68 -8.83
C MET A 303 14.13 0.61 -9.51
N LYS A 304 13.77 1.79 -9.00
CA LYS A 304 14.22 3.08 -9.54
C LYS A 304 15.75 3.23 -9.45
N VAL A 305 16.34 2.85 -8.32
CA VAL A 305 17.79 2.87 -8.09
C VAL A 305 18.50 1.92 -9.06
N LEU A 306 17.98 0.70 -9.23
CA LEU A 306 18.54 -0.29 -10.17
C LEU A 306 18.38 0.11 -11.63
N ASP A 307 17.22 0.64 -12.02
CA ASP A 307 16.97 1.16 -13.37
C ASP A 307 18.01 2.25 -13.71
N LYS A 308 18.32 3.13 -12.75
CA LYS A 308 19.36 4.14 -12.92
C LYS A 308 20.77 3.55 -12.99
N ALA A 309 21.09 2.56 -12.14
CA ALA A 309 22.39 1.90 -12.14
C ALA A 309 22.67 1.19 -13.48
N VAL A 310 21.73 0.39 -13.97
CA VAL A 310 21.86 -0.33 -15.24
C VAL A 310 21.87 0.64 -16.43
N ALA A 311 21.13 1.75 -16.37
CA ALA A 311 21.22 2.77 -17.42
C ALA A 311 22.61 3.44 -17.51
N LEU A 312 23.32 3.54 -16.39
CA LEU A 312 24.68 4.09 -16.33
C LEU A 312 25.76 3.06 -16.69
N ALA A 313 25.53 1.77 -16.40
CA ALA A 313 26.43 0.67 -16.69
C ALA A 313 25.64 -0.53 -17.28
N PRO A 314 25.24 -0.46 -18.56
CA PRO A 314 24.36 -1.46 -19.17
C PRO A 314 25.01 -2.83 -19.36
N ASP A 315 26.34 -2.88 -19.43
CA ASP A 315 27.11 -4.12 -19.64
C ASP A 315 27.60 -4.73 -18.30
N ASP A 316 27.26 -4.12 -17.16
CA ASP A 316 27.59 -4.66 -15.85
C ASP A 316 26.67 -5.85 -15.53
N ILE A 317 27.24 -7.05 -15.66
CA ILE A 317 26.53 -8.31 -15.46
C ILE A 317 26.04 -8.46 -14.01
N GLU A 318 26.74 -7.92 -13.03
CA GLU A 318 26.30 -8.00 -11.64
C GLU A 318 25.04 -7.17 -11.40
N LEU A 319 24.96 -5.98 -12.01
CA LEU A 319 23.74 -5.17 -12.00
C LEU A 319 22.59 -5.83 -12.77
N ARG A 320 22.88 -6.52 -13.88
CA ARG A 320 21.86 -7.32 -14.61
C ARG A 320 21.32 -8.45 -13.75
N ILE A 321 22.17 -9.17 -13.02
CA ILE A 321 21.73 -10.19 -12.06
C ILE A 321 20.86 -9.52 -11.00
N MET A 322 21.33 -8.47 -10.32
CA MET A 322 20.58 -7.81 -9.26
C MET A 322 19.21 -7.30 -9.71
N ARG A 323 19.14 -6.60 -10.84
CA ARG A 323 17.86 -6.09 -11.37
C ARG A 323 16.98 -7.21 -11.91
N GLY A 324 17.60 -8.24 -12.50
CA GLY A 324 16.96 -9.47 -12.95
C GLY A 324 16.23 -10.20 -11.82
N THR A 325 16.97 -10.56 -10.78
CA THR A 325 16.45 -11.31 -9.62
C THR A 325 15.43 -10.51 -8.84
N MET A 326 15.67 -9.21 -8.57
CA MET A 326 14.72 -8.36 -7.86
C MET A 326 13.46 -8.09 -8.69
N GLY A 327 13.58 -7.84 -10.00
CA GLY A 327 12.44 -7.66 -10.89
C GLY A 327 11.54 -8.90 -10.96
N VAL A 328 12.13 -10.09 -10.89
CA VAL A 328 11.42 -11.36 -10.80
C VAL A 328 10.83 -11.61 -9.41
N SER A 329 11.56 -11.32 -8.33
CA SER A 329 11.13 -11.60 -6.97
C SER A 329 10.01 -10.68 -6.50
N PHE A 330 10.04 -9.40 -6.90
CA PHE A 330 9.09 -8.40 -6.46
C PHE A 330 7.64 -8.64 -6.91
N PRO A 331 6.67 -8.02 -6.21
CA PRO A 331 5.25 -8.14 -6.54
C PRO A 331 4.90 -7.76 -7.98
N PHE A 332 3.89 -8.43 -8.54
CA PHE A 332 3.45 -8.25 -9.93
C PHE A 332 3.11 -6.80 -10.29
N PHE A 333 2.56 -6.02 -9.34
CA PHE A 333 2.11 -4.64 -9.57
C PHE A 333 3.24 -3.65 -9.89
N ILE A 334 4.50 -4.06 -9.69
CA ILE A 334 5.69 -3.30 -10.10
C ILE A 334 5.90 -3.38 -11.63
N GLY A 335 5.36 -4.42 -12.28
CA GLY A 335 5.42 -4.60 -13.73
C GLY A 335 6.84 -4.83 -14.26
N ARG A 336 7.68 -5.53 -13.50
CA ARG A 336 9.11 -5.74 -13.82
C ARG A 336 9.48 -7.19 -14.12
N LEU A 337 8.52 -8.10 -14.18
CA LEU A 337 8.77 -9.53 -14.44
C LEU A 337 9.46 -9.75 -15.79
N ASP A 338 8.97 -9.15 -16.86
CA ASP A 338 9.58 -9.27 -18.20
C ASP A 338 10.96 -8.62 -18.26
N GLN A 339 11.13 -7.42 -17.70
CA GLN A 339 12.44 -6.77 -17.59
C GLN A 339 13.44 -7.67 -16.84
N GLY A 340 12.99 -8.29 -15.75
CA GLY A 340 13.82 -9.18 -14.96
C GLY A 340 14.25 -10.43 -15.73
N ILE A 341 13.33 -11.02 -16.52
CA ILE A 341 13.63 -12.14 -17.40
C ILE A 341 14.64 -11.73 -18.49
N ASP A 342 14.46 -10.56 -19.10
CA ASP A 342 15.37 -10.06 -20.14
C ASP A 342 16.79 -9.86 -19.58
N ASP A 343 16.92 -9.28 -18.39
CA ASP A 343 18.21 -9.14 -17.72
C ASP A 343 18.85 -10.49 -17.40
N LEU A 344 18.10 -11.45 -16.86
CA LEU A 344 18.63 -12.78 -16.56
C LEU A 344 19.03 -13.55 -17.83
N ASN A 345 18.32 -13.36 -18.94
CA ASN A 345 18.71 -13.92 -20.23
C ASN A 345 20.05 -13.35 -20.73
N LEU A 346 20.32 -12.06 -20.49
CA LEU A 346 21.63 -11.46 -20.79
C LEU A 346 22.74 -12.10 -19.94
N VAL A 347 22.46 -12.40 -18.67
CA VAL A 347 23.41 -13.09 -17.77
C VAL A 347 23.74 -14.49 -18.30
N ILE A 348 22.73 -15.26 -18.72
CA ILE A 348 22.92 -16.61 -19.26
C ILE A 348 23.66 -16.61 -20.61
N ALA A 349 23.52 -15.54 -21.39
CA ALA A 349 24.25 -15.37 -22.64
C ALA A 349 25.72 -14.90 -22.43
N SER A 350 26.10 -14.56 -21.19
CA SER A 350 27.43 -14.03 -20.84
C SER A 350 28.35 -15.10 -20.26
N ASP A 351 29.65 -14.82 -20.26
CA ASP A 351 30.66 -15.67 -19.62
C ASP A 351 30.69 -15.39 -18.11
N VAL A 352 29.89 -16.14 -17.35
CA VAL A 352 29.76 -16.05 -15.89
C VAL A 352 30.14 -17.37 -15.21
N PRO A 353 30.56 -17.35 -13.93
CA PRO A 353 30.84 -18.59 -13.18
C PRO A 353 29.63 -19.54 -13.14
N ASP A 354 29.88 -20.85 -13.11
CA ASP A 354 28.83 -21.89 -13.05
C ASP A 354 27.81 -21.67 -11.92
N SER A 355 28.26 -21.17 -10.76
CA SER A 355 27.37 -20.85 -9.64
C SER A 355 26.37 -19.74 -9.99
N THR A 356 26.85 -18.71 -10.68
CA THR A 356 26.04 -17.57 -11.12
C THR A 356 25.09 -17.99 -12.25
N MET A 357 25.56 -18.84 -13.17
CA MET A 357 24.73 -19.45 -14.20
C MET A 357 23.57 -20.26 -13.59
N ALA A 358 23.88 -21.10 -12.59
CA ALA A 358 22.89 -21.91 -11.89
C ALA A 358 21.84 -21.04 -11.18
N GLU A 359 22.27 -19.95 -10.53
CA GLU A 359 21.37 -18.99 -9.89
C GLU A 359 20.47 -18.28 -10.91
N ALA A 360 21.01 -17.80 -12.02
CA ALA A 360 20.23 -17.15 -13.07
C ALA A 360 19.17 -18.11 -13.65
N LEU A 361 19.54 -19.38 -13.91
CA LEU A 361 18.62 -20.41 -14.39
C LEU A 361 17.49 -20.70 -13.37
N TYR A 362 17.80 -20.73 -12.07
CA TYR A 362 16.80 -20.86 -11.02
C TYR A 362 15.78 -19.72 -11.08
N TRP A 363 16.26 -18.46 -11.15
CA TRP A 363 15.38 -17.29 -11.17
C TRP A 363 14.55 -17.21 -12.45
N ILE A 364 15.09 -17.61 -13.60
CA ILE A 364 14.29 -17.74 -14.82
C ILE A 364 13.19 -18.80 -14.67
N GLY A 365 13.52 -19.97 -14.12
CA GLY A 365 12.53 -21.01 -13.83
C GLY A 365 11.41 -20.48 -12.92
N PHE A 366 11.78 -19.77 -11.85
CA PHE A 366 10.84 -19.11 -10.96
C PHE A 366 9.99 -18.03 -11.67
N ALA A 367 10.58 -17.26 -12.57
CA ALA A 367 9.88 -16.24 -13.36
C ALA A 367 8.84 -16.87 -14.30
N TYR A 368 9.15 -17.99 -14.95
CA TYR A 368 8.18 -18.73 -15.77
C TYR A 368 7.09 -19.40 -14.93
N GLN A 369 7.40 -19.85 -13.72
CA GLN A 369 6.36 -20.26 -12.77
C GLN A 369 5.42 -19.10 -12.45
N LYS A 370 5.93 -17.90 -12.17
CA LYS A 370 5.10 -16.69 -12.01
C LYS A 370 4.22 -16.43 -13.23
N LYS A 371 4.77 -16.45 -14.45
CA LYS A 371 3.97 -16.28 -15.69
C LYS A 371 2.86 -17.32 -15.83
N ALA A 372 3.15 -18.59 -15.55
CA ALA A 372 2.15 -19.64 -15.57
C ALA A 372 1.03 -19.37 -14.55
N ARG A 373 1.39 -18.93 -13.34
CA ARG A 373 0.44 -18.58 -12.29
C ARG A 373 -0.45 -17.39 -12.67
N THR A 374 0.09 -16.35 -13.30
CA THR A 374 -0.72 -15.22 -13.78
C THR A 374 -1.87 -15.69 -14.68
N HIS A 375 -1.61 -16.64 -15.59
CA HIS A 375 -2.67 -17.24 -16.42
C HIS A 375 -3.65 -18.11 -15.62
N TRP A 376 -3.16 -18.87 -14.64
CA TRP A 376 -4.01 -19.69 -13.77
C TRP A 376 -4.94 -18.82 -12.90
N ILE A 377 -4.43 -17.71 -12.38
CA ILE A 377 -5.21 -16.72 -11.63
C ILE A 377 -6.28 -16.10 -12.53
N GLU A 378 -5.96 -15.77 -13.78
CA GLU A 378 -6.94 -15.31 -14.76
C GLU A 378 -8.08 -16.33 -14.97
N ILE A 379 -7.74 -17.63 -15.08
CA ILE A 379 -8.73 -18.72 -15.16
C ILE A 379 -9.63 -18.73 -13.92
N VAL A 380 -9.05 -18.70 -12.72
CA VAL A 380 -9.80 -18.75 -11.46
C VAL A 380 -10.68 -17.50 -11.28
N SER A 381 -10.18 -16.32 -11.63
CA SER A 381 -10.87 -15.05 -11.44
C SER A 381 -11.96 -14.76 -12.48
N GLN A 382 -11.71 -15.06 -13.76
CA GLN A 382 -12.64 -14.72 -14.85
C GLN A 382 -13.48 -15.91 -15.33
N TYR A 383 -13.02 -17.13 -15.10
CA TYR A 383 -13.62 -18.36 -15.64
C TYR A 383 -13.90 -19.40 -14.53
N SER A 384 -14.30 -18.93 -13.35
CA SER A 384 -14.47 -19.74 -12.13
C SER A 384 -15.42 -20.94 -12.27
N GLY A 385 -16.44 -20.87 -13.14
CA GLY A 385 -17.37 -21.96 -13.41
C GLY A 385 -16.89 -23.00 -14.45
N SER A 386 -15.69 -22.83 -15.01
CA SER A 386 -15.16 -23.71 -16.05
C SER A 386 -14.50 -24.97 -15.47
N LYS A 387 -14.43 -26.06 -16.26
CA LYS A 387 -13.64 -27.25 -15.89
C LYS A 387 -12.14 -26.93 -15.74
N ALA A 388 -11.65 -25.92 -16.46
CA ALA A 388 -10.26 -25.48 -16.36
C ALA A 388 -9.91 -24.96 -14.96
N CYS A 389 -10.86 -24.32 -14.28
CA CYS A 389 -10.71 -23.88 -12.90
C CYS A 389 -10.38 -25.06 -11.95
N GLN A 390 -11.05 -26.20 -12.12
CA GLN A 390 -10.74 -27.40 -11.32
C GLN A 390 -9.34 -27.95 -11.61
N TYR A 391 -8.88 -27.89 -12.87
CA TYR A 391 -7.51 -28.30 -13.19
C TYR A 391 -6.47 -27.44 -12.48
N VAL A 392 -6.68 -26.12 -12.43
CA VAL A 392 -5.81 -25.20 -11.69
C VAL A 392 -5.73 -25.57 -10.20
N PHE A 393 -6.86 -25.79 -9.53
CA PHE A 393 -6.84 -26.19 -8.11
C PHE A 393 -6.19 -27.55 -7.87
N ASN A 394 -6.32 -28.49 -8.81
CA ASN A 394 -5.65 -29.80 -8.70
C ASN A 394 -4.13 -29.67 -8.79
N GLU A 395 -3.59 -28.75 -9.59
CA GLU A 395 -2.14 -28.51 -9.69
C GLU A 395 -1.56 -27.94 -8.39
N PHE A 396 -2.33 -27.14 -7.66
CA PHE A 396 -1.87 -26.55 -6.40
C PHE A 396 -1.82 -27.55 -5.22
N ALA A 397 -2.55 -28.67 -5.30
CA ALA A 397 -2.80 -29.64 -4.22
C ALA A 397 -1.58 -29.94 -3.33
N PRO A 398 -1.41 -29.24 -2.19
CA PRO A 398 -0.17 -29.30 -1.44
C PRO A 398 -0.10 -30.57 -0.58
N GLY A 399 1.12 -31.10 -0.40
CA GLY A 399 1.35 -32.26 0.46
C GLY A 399 1.15 -31.97 1.96
N VAL A 400 0.55 -32.91 2.69
CA VAL A 400 0.25 -32.78 4.13
C VAL A 400 1.48 -33.13 4.98
N LYS A 401 1.96 -32.18 5.80
CA LYS A 401 3.04 -32.37 6.78
C LYS A 401 2.48 -32.68 8.18
N ARG A 402 3.06 -33.59 8.97
CA ARG A 402 2.57 -33.90 10.33
C ARG A 402 3.37 -33.16 11.41
N ILE A 403 2.69 -32.59 12.42
CA ILE A 403 3.33 -32.02 13.61
C ILE A 403 3.64 -33.09 14.66
N ASP A 404 4.72 -32.89 15.42
CA ASP A 404 5.02 -33.67 16.61
C ASP A 404 4.29 -33.08 17.83
N LEU A 405 3.15 -33.68 18.18
CA LEU A 405 2.31 -33.25 19.30
C LEU A 405 2.93 -33.49 20.68
N SER A 406 4.02 -34.26 20.78
CA SER A 406 4.68 -34.56 22.06
C SER A 406 5.30 -33.32 22.73
N LYS A 407 5.49 -32.23 21.97
CA LYS A 407 6.07 -30.97 22.43
C LYS A 407 5.09 -30.08 23.21
N TYR A 408 3.80 -30.39 23.22
CA TYR A 408 2.76 -29.55 23.83
C TYR A 408 2.18 -30.21 25.08
N LYS A 409 1.91 -29.39 26.11
CA LYS A 409 1.34 -29.85 27.38
C LYS A 409 -0.18 -29.75 27.34
N ALA A 410 -0.86 -30.89 27.40
CA ALA A 410 -2.32 -30.96 27.43
C ALA A 410 -2.94 -30.31 28.70
N PRO A 411 -4.20 -29.82 28.64
CA PRO A 411 -5.09 -29.85 27.48
C PRO A 411 -4.78 -28.80 26.43
N ILE A 412 -4.98 -29.16 25.16
CA ILE A 412 -4.77 -28.31 24.00
C ILE A 412 -5.85 -28.51 22.94
N LEU A 413 -6.03 -27.51 22.09
CA LEU A 413 -6.77 -27.63 20.84
C LEU A 413 -5.80 -27.46 19.67
N VAL A 414 -5.75 -28.44 18.78
CA VAL A 414 -4.96 -28.41 17.54
C VAL A 414 -5.89 -28.04 16.38
N MET A 415 -5.46 -27.10 15.56
CA MET A 415 -6.16 -26.62 14.37
C MET A 415 -5.21 -26.82 13.19
N ASP A 416 -5.59 -27.69 12.28
CA ASP A 416 -4.77 -28.22 11.19
C ASP A 416 -5.54 -27.97 9.89
N PHE A 417 -5.00 -27.16 8.98
CA PHE A 417 -5.72 -26.78 7.76
C PHE A 417 -4.78 -26.57 6.58
N ILE A 418 -5.36 -26.70 5.38
CA ILE A 418 -4.64 -26.51 4.12
C ILE A 418 -5.11 -25.21 3.48
N LEU A 419 -4.18 -24.37 3.04
CA LEU A 419 -4.45 -23.37 2.01
C LEU A 419 -4.16 -24.02 0.65
N GLY A 420 -5.20 -24.15 -0.18
CA GLY A 420 -5.19 -24.91 -1.44
C GLY A 420 -4.96 -24.07 -2.69
N PHE A 421 -4.73 -22.77 -2.54
CA PHE A 421 -4.57 -21.84 -3.66
C PHE A 421 -3.37 -20.91 -3.42
N HIS A 422 -2.63 -20.60 -4.50
CA HIS A 422 -1.54 -19.62 -4.48
C HIS A 422 -1.85 -18.52 -5.50
N ASP A 423 -1.98 -17.29 -5.00
CA ASP A 423 -2.19 -16.09 -5.82
C ASP A 423 -0.83 -15.42 -6.11
N GLU A 424 -0.82 -14.18 -6.63
CA GLU A 424 0.42 -13.42 -6.81
C GLU A 424 1.06 -12.98 -5.47
N LEU A 425 0.25 -12.85 -4.42
CA LEU A 425 0.67 -12.53 -3.05
C LEU A 425 0.07 -13.54 -2.07
N ALA A 426 0.77 -13.75 -0.95
CA ALA A 426 0.25 -14.52 0.17
C ALA A 426 -1.10 -13.92 0.65
N PRO A 427 -2.11 -14.75 0.93
CA PRO A 427 -3.43 -14.28 1.33
C PRO A 427 -3.43 -13.62 2.71
N GLN A 428 -4.39 -12.73 2.91
CA GLN A 428 -4.83 -12.40 4.26
C GLN A 428 -5.52 -13.63 4.85
N THR A 429 -5.12 -14.08 6.03
CA THR A 429 -5.71 -15.26 6.68
C THR A 429 -5.84 -15.05 8.18
N ALA A 430 -6.97 -15.44 8.76
CA ALA A 430 -7.20 -15.45 10.20
C ALA A 430 -7.74 -16.80 10.67
N VAL A 431 -7.33 -17.19 11.87
CA VAL A 431 -7.85 -18.35 12.61
C VAL A 431 -8.30 -17.87 13.98
N TRP A 432 -9.57 -18.11 14.34
CA TRP A 432 -10.10 -17.70 15.63
C TRP A 432 -11.11 -18.70 16.19
N VAL A 433 -11.45 -18.51 17.46
CA VAL A 433 -12.40 -19.33 18.20
C VAL A 433 -13.55 -18.48 18.70
N GLU A 434 -14.76 -19.00 18.55
CA GLU A 434 -16.00 -18.48 19.14
C GLU A 434 -16.60 -19.52 20.10
N ASP A 435 -17.43 -19.06 21.04
CA ASP A 435 -18.29 -19.96 21.82
C ASP A 435 -19.50 -20.42 20.99
N LYS A 436 -20.34 -21.30 21.57
CA LYS A 436 -21.53 -21.83 20.88
C LYS A 436 -22.59 -20.75 20.56
N GLU A 437 -22.53 -19.60 21.23
CA GLU A 437 -23.39 -18.45 20.99
C GLU A 437 -22.83 -17.51 19.90
N GLY A 438 -21.62 -17.80 19.37
CA GLY A 438 -20.94 -16.98 18.39
C GLY A 438 -20.17 -15.80 18.98
N ASN A 439 -19.99 -15.76 20.32
CA ASN A 439 -19.18 -14.72 20.93
C ASN A 439 -17.70 -15.04 20.73
N PHE A 440 -16.93 -14.00 20.37
CA PHE A 440 -15.49 -14.11 20.21
C PHE A 440 -14.79 -14.55 21.50
N VAL A 441 -13.93 -15.55 21.39
CA VAL A 441 -13.12 -16.07 22.50
C VAL A 441 -11.67 -15.64 22.37
N LYS A 442 -11.05 -15.90 21.21
CA LYS A 442 -9.65 -15.58 20.94
C LYS A 442 -9.28 -15.72 19.46
N THR A 443 -8.42 -14.83 18.97
CA THR A 443 -7.69 -15.01 17.69
C THR A 443 -6.45 -15.86 17.96
N ILE A 444 -6.27 -16.92 17.18
CA ILE A 444 -5.13 -17.84 17.29
C ILE A 444 -3.98 -17.38 16.38
N TYR A 445 -4.35 -16.90 15.19
CA TYR A 445 -3.41 -16.40 14.20
C TYR A 445 -4.11 -15.37 13.33
N VAL A 446 -3.36 -14.34 12.94
CA VAL A 446 -3.73 -13.49 11.81
C VAL A 446 -2.48 -13.12 11.03
N SER A 447 -2.60 -13.10 9.69
CA SER A 447 -1.51 -12.74 8.79
C SER A 447 -0.97 -11.35 9.09
N GLY A 448 0.35 -11.21 8.95
CA GLY A 448 1.12 -10.01 9.27
C GLY A 448 0.46 -8.74 8.73
N PHE A 449 0.19 -8.73 7.43
CA PHE A 449 -0.48 -7.59 6.79
C PHE A 449 -1.79 -7.20 7.48
N SER A 450 -2.68 -8.16 7.75
CA SER A 450 -3.99 -7.88 8.35
C SER A 450 -3.91 -7.45 9.82
N GLY A 451 -2.93 -7.97 10.56
CA GLY A 451 -2.71 -7.58 11.95
C GLY A 451 -2.13 -6.18 12.08
N TYR A 452 -1.10 -5.88 11.28
CA TYR A 452 -0.38 -4.61 11.28
C TYR A 452 -1.15 -3.48 10.56
N ALA A 453 -1.87 -3.78 9.47
CA ALA A 453 -2.64 -2.80 8.68
C ALA A 453 -4.14 -2.78 9.02
N LYS A 454 -4.50 -3.16 10.27
CA LYS A 454 -5.88 -3.32 10.77
C LYS A 454 -6.81 -2.11 10.55
N GLU A 455 -6.24 -0.92 10.46
CA GLU A 455 -6.96 0.35 10.33
C GLU A 455 -7.15 0.83 8.89
N LYS A 456 -6.51 0.17 7.91
CA LYS A 456 -6.55 0.61 6.51
C LYS A 456 -7.07 -0.42 5.53
N GLN A 457 -6.60 -1.67 5.61
CA GLN A 457 -6.82 -2.62 4.51
C GLN A 457 -6.90 -4.07 4.98
N VAL A 458 -8.00 -4.41 5.65
CA VAL A 458 -8.30 -5.80 6.04
C VAL A 458 -9.47 -6.34 5.24
N ASN A 459 -9.23 -7.42 4.51
CA ASN A 459 -10.23 -8.08 3.67
C ASN A 459 -10.77 -9.35 4.35
N LEU A 460 -10.89 -9.33 5.67
CA LEU A 460 -11.36 -10.43 6.52
C LEU A 460 -12.62 -10.01 7.30
N PRO A 461 -13.75 -9.74 6.63
CA PRO A 461 -14.94 -9.16 7.24
C PRO A 461 -15.54 -10.00 8.37
N MET A 462 -15.42 -11.33 8.34
CA MET A 462 -16.03 -12.19 9.37
C MET A 462 -15.24 -12.12 10.66
N TRP A 463 -13.93 -12.31 10.57
CA TRP A 463 -13.00 -12.20 11.69
C TRP A 463 -13.00 -10.79 12.29
N THR A 464 -12.95 -9.74 11.47
CA THR A 464 -12.97 -8.36 11.96
C THR A 464 -14.26 -8.03 12.68
N ASN A 465 -15.41 -8.51 12.17
CA ASN A 465 -16.67 -8.30 12.84
C ASN A 465 -16.76 -9.04 14.18
N SER A 466 -16.22 -10.26 14.26
CA SER A 466 -16.21 -11.08 15.48
C SER A 466 -15.24 -10.56 16.54
N SER A 467 -13.97 -10.38 16.15
CA SER A 467 -12.88 -10.04 17.08
C SER A 467 -12.85 -8.58 17.50
N LYS A 468 -13.36 -7.66 16.66
CA LYS A 468 -13.14 -6.21 16.82
C LYS A 468 -11.67 -5.86 17.03
N PHE A 469 -10.76 -6.64 16.42
CA PHE A 469 -9.30 -6.55 16.57
C PHE A 469 -8.76 -6.74 18.01
N ALA A 470 -9.51 -7.43 18.87
CA ALA A 470 -9.03 -7.78 20.21
C ALA A 470 -7.82 -8.74 20.13
N ASP A 471 -6.77 -8.42 20.90
CA ASP A 471 -5.53 -9.23 21.08
C ASP A 471 -4.71 -9.46 19.78
N VAL A 472 -4.95 -8.66 18.74
CA VAL A 472 -4.32 -8.86 17.42
C VAL A 472 -2.81 -8.75 17.46
N ASP A 473 -2.28 -7.78 18.19
CA ASP A 473 -0.84 -7.51 18.21
C ASP A 473 -0.04 -8.67 18.83
N GLY A 474 -0.66 -9.47 19.71
CA GLY A 474 -0.03 -10.63 20.35
C GLY A 474 -0.03 -11.91 19.52
N VAL A 475 -0.80 -11.96 18.43
CA VAL A 475 -1.02 -13.17 17.61
C VAL A 475 -0.77 -12.95 16.12
N THR A 476 -0.41 -11.73 15.74
CA THR A 476 0.02 -11.39 14.39
C THR A 476 1.35 -12.07 14.10
N SER A 477 1.44 -12.76 12.97
CA SER A 477 2.67 -13.47 12.57
C SER A 477 2.92 -13.34 11.08
N ALA A 478 4.03 -13.90 10.58
CA ALA A 478 4.35 -13.89 9.16
C ALA A 478 3.18 -14.45 8.33
N SER A 479 2.88 -13.81 7.19
CA SER A 479 1.82 -14.27 6.30
C SER A 479 2.11 -15.70 5.82
N ILE A 480 1.11 -16.56 5.96
CA ILE A 480 1.09 -17.92 5.42
C ILE A 480 0.52 -17.94 4.00
N ASP A 481 0.84 -18.98 3.23
CA ASP A 481 0.46 -19.14 1.82
C ASP A 481 0.07 -20.60 1.52
N LEU A 482 -0.04 -21.00 0.25
CA LEU A 482 -0.28 -22.38 -0.19
C LEU A 482 0.51 -23.40 0.64
N GLY A 483 -0.21 -24.35 1.21
CA GLY A 483 0.41 -25.39 2.01
C GLY A 483 -0.37 -25.76 3.25
N HIS A 484 0.29 -26.55 4.08
CA HIS A 484 -0.27 -27.10 5.30
C HIS A 484 0.14 -26.29 6.53
N HIS A 485 -0.85 -25.88 7.34
CA HIS A 485 -0.65 -25.00 8.49
C HIS A 485 -1.28 -25.60 9.75
N ILE A 486 -0.52 -25.56 10.84
CA ILE A 486 -0.94 -26.16 12.11
C ILE A 486 -0.73 -25.15 13.23
N TYR A 487 -1.79 -24.89 13.98
CA TYR A 487 -1.80 -24.03 15.16
C TYR A 487 -2.29 -24.79 16.37
N VAL A 488 -1.75 -24.44 17.55
CA VAL A 488 -2.09 -25.06 18.82
C VAL A 488 -2.53 -23.98 19.80
N TRP A 489 -3.71 -24.15 20.39
CA TRP A 489 -4.26 -23.26 21.41
C TRP A 489 -4.23 -23.90 22.78
N ASP A 490 -3.76 -23.14 23.77
CA ASP A 490 -3.66 -23.53 25.18
C ASP A 490 -4.96 -23.36 25.98
N LEU A 491 -6.07 -23.12 25.28
CA LEU A 491 -7.43 -22.99 25.84
C LEU A 491 -7.60 -21.77 26.75
N LYS A 492 -6.80 -20.71 26.58
CA LYS A 492 -7.01 -19.43 27.26
C LYS A 492 -7.70 -18.42 26.38
N ASP A 493 -8.60 -17.64 26.95
CA ASP A 493 -9.21 -16.48 26.30
C ASP A 493 -8.23 -15.29 26.19
N THR A 494 -8.70 -14.15 25.68
CA THR A 494 -7.93 -12.90 25.56
C THR A 494 -7.47 -12.32 26.90
N SER A 495 -8.09 -12.69 28.02
CA SER A 495 -7.66 -12.28 29.37
C SER A 495 -6.60 -13.22 29.97
N GLY A 496 -6.21 -14.28 29.24
CA GLY A 496 -5.31 -15.31 29.72
C GLY A 496 -5.98 -16.34 30.65
N LYS A 497 -7.32 -16.33 30.76
CA LYS A 497 -8.06 -17.26 31.60
C LYS A 497 -8.46 -18.50 30.82
N LYS A 498 -8.32 -19.67 31.45
CA LYS A 498 -8.71 -20.94 30.84
C LYS A 498 -10.23 -20.98 30.60
N VAL A 499 -10.63 -21.34 29.38
CA VAL A 499 -12.03 -21.46 28.97
C VAL A 499 -12.70 -22.67 29.63
N LYS A 500 -14.03 -22.63 29.72
CA LYS A 500 -14.83 -23.69 30.35
C LYS A 500 -14.97 -24.89 29.42
N SER A 501 -15.31 -26.06 29.97
CA SER A 501 -15.80 -27.16 29.13
C SER A 501 -17.12 -26.76 28.49
N GLY A 502 -17.27 -27.03 27.20
CA GLY A 502 -18.38 -26.50 26.41
C GLY A 502 -18.22 -26.79 24.92
N GLU A 503 -19.11 -26.20 24.14
CA GLU A 503 -19.05 -26.20 22.68
C GLU A 503 -18.44 -24.89 22.21
N TYR A 504 -17.56 -25.02 21.22
CA TYR A 504 -16.79 -23.93 20.63
C TYR A 504 -16.77 -24.11 19.12
N ILE A 505 -16.51 -23.05 18.38
CA ILE A 505 -16.42 -23.05 16.93
C ILE A 505 -15.05 -22.49 16.55
N VAL A 506 -14.25 -23.28 15.85
CA VAL A 506 -13.02 -22.78 15.20
C VAL A 506 -13.38 -22.29 13.82
N LYS A 507 -12.86 -21.13 13.43
CA LYS A 507 -13.08 -20.55 12.12
C LYS A 507 -11.75 -20.22 11.45
N VAL A 508 -11.67 -20.48 10.15
CA VAL A 508 -10.57 -20.08 9.28
C VAL A 508 -11.16 -19.24 8.15
N GLU A 509 -10.61 -18.05 7.94
CA GLU A 509 -11.03 -17.12 6.89
C GLU A 509 -9.80 -16.71 6.08
N THR A 510 -9.91 -16.71 4.76
CA THR A 510 -8.82 -16.33 3.86
C THR A 510 -9.32 -15.47 2.70
N ALA A 511 -8.53 -14.46 2.33
CA ALA A 511 -8.80 -13.52 1.26
C ALA A 511 -7.55 -13.28 0.40
N TYR A 512 -7.67 -13.49 -0.90
CA TYR A 512 -6.59 -13.40 -1.88
C TYR A 512 -6.72 -12.14 -2.73
N TRP A 513 -5.58 -11.53 -3.05
CA TRP A 513 -5.47 -10.40 -3.98
C TRP A 513 -4.24 -10.64 -4.87
N PRO A 514 -4.34 -10.38 -6.19
CA PRO A 514 -5.39 -9.67 -6.91
C PRO A 514 -6.58 -10.50 -7.37
N SER A 515 -6.59 -11.82 -7.16
CA SER A 515 -7.63 -12.70 -7.68
C SER A 515 -9.03 -12.45 -7.10
N MET A 516 -9.10 -11.75 -5.95
CA MET A 516 -10.29 -11.48 -5.14
C MET A 516 -10.99 -12.75 -4.66
N GLN A 517 -10.30 -13.88 -4.62
CA GLN A 517 -10.84 -15.13 -4.08
C GLN A 517 -10.98 -15.03 -2.56
N TYR A 518 -12.05 -15.60 -2.03
CA TYR A 518 -12.39 -15.52 -0.62
C TYR A 518 -13.08 -16.81 -0.17
N GLN A 519 -12.70 -17.32 1.01
CA GLN A 519 -13.36 -18.46 1.63
C GLN A 519 -13.31 -18.36 3.15
N GLN A 520 -14.33 -18.89 3.80
CA GLN A 520 -14.37 -19.14 5.22
C GLN A 520 -14.83 -20.58 5.46
N VAL A 521 -14.24 -21.26 6.46
CA VAL A 521 -14.64 -22.60 6.92
C VAL A 521 -14.78 -22.59 8.45
N GLU A 522 -15.76 -23.31 8.96
CA GLU A 522 -16.03 -23.42 10.40
C GLU A 522 -16.05 -24.88 10.86
N ALA A 523 -15.47 -25.16 12.03
CA ALA A 523 -15.42 -26.48 12.64
C ALA A 523 -15.89 -26.44 14.10
N PRO A 524 -17.12 -26.89 14.42
CA PRO A 524 -17.61 -26.96 15.79
C PRO A 524 -16.89 -28.08 16.56
N ILE A 525 -16.45 -27.82 17.78
CA ILE A 525 -15.72 -28.76 18.62
C ILE A 525 -16.20 -28.71 20.07
N LYS A 526 -16.21 -29.87 20.75
CA LYS A 526 -16.57 -29.97 22.16
C LYS A 526 -15.32 -30.15 23.03
N ILE A 527 -15.10 -29.22 23.96
CA ILE A 527 -14.03 -29.27 24.96
C ILE A 527 -14.58 -29.93 26.24
N GLY A 528 -13.89 -30.95 26.75
CA GLY A 528 -14.36 -31.70 27.92
C GLY A 528 -13.37 -32.75 28.44
N LYS A 529 -13.87 -33.91 28.89
CA LYS A 529 -13.05 -34.97 29.50
C LYS A 529 -12.44 -35.98 28.52
N LYS A 530 -12.90 -35.98 27.26
CA LYS A 530 -12.49 -36.96 26.24
C LYS A 530 -11.92 -36.21 25.05
N GLU A 531 -10.97 -36.86 24.37
CA GLU A 531 -10.51 -36.42 23.06
C GLU A 531 -11.69 -36.27 22.09
N LYS A 532 -11.63 -35.22 21.27
CA LYS A 532 -12.61 -34.95 20.21
C LYS A 532 -11.87 -34.53 18.96
N ARG A 533 -12.40 -34.93 17.80
CA ARG A 533 -11.87 -34.61 16.48
C ARG A 533 -13.03 -34.28 15.56
N VAL A 534 -12.89 -33.20 14.80
CA VAL A 534 -13.81 -32.79 13.73
C VAL A 534 -12.98 -32.48 12.50
N VAL A 535 -13.47 -32.90 11.34
CA VAL A 535 -12.84 -32.68 10.04
C VAL A 535 -13.90 -32.08 9.11
N VAL A 536 -13.53 -31.02 8.41
CA VAL A 536 -14.34 -30.33 7.42
C VAL A 536 -13.56 -30.29 6.11
N GLU A 537 -14.16 -30.77 5.02
CA GLU A 537 -13.57 -30.84 3.69
C GLU A 537 -14.51 -30.11 2.72
N GLU A 538 -14.35 -28.80 2.57
CA GLU A 538 -15.22 -27.98 1.72
C GLU A 538 -14.45 -26.85 1.02
N GLY A 539 -14.85 -26.53 -0.22
CA GLY A 539 -14.22 -25.49 -1.03
C GLY A 539 -12.82 -25.83 -1.53
N ASN A 540 -12.18 -24.86 -2.19
CA ASN A 540 -10.89 -25.07 -2.89
C ASN A 540 -9.75 -24.23 -2.30
N LEU A 541 -10.06 -23.12 -1.60
CA LEU A 541 -9.05 -22.26 -0.98
C LEU A 541 -8.66 -22.79 0.41
N ILE A 542 -9.62 -23.35 1.14
CA ILE A 542 -9.42 -24.07 2.40
C ILE A 542 -10.04 -25.47 2.27
N PRO A 543 -9.46 -26.37 1.45
CA PRO A 543 -10.07 -27.67 1.14
C PRO A 543 -10.12 -28.63 2.34
N TYR A 544 -9.41 -28.32 3.43
CA TYR A 544 -9.30 -29.16 4.62
C TYR A 544 -9.14 -28.31 5.87
N LEU A 545 -9.93 -28.63 6.91
CA LEU A 545 -9.77 -28.17 8.29
C LEU A 545 -10.05 -29.33 9.25
N GLU A 546 -9.06 -29.72 10.04
CA GLU A 546 -9.18 -30.59 11.19
C GLU A 546 -9.01 -29.82 12.50
N VAL A 547 -9.92 -30.07 13.44
CA VAL A 547 -9.85 -29.55 14.80
C VAL A 547 -9.86 -30.71 15.79
N LYS A 548 -8.79 -30.79 16.58
CA LYS A 548 -8.57 -31.88 17.54
C LYS A 548 -8.35 -31.35 18.95
N TYR A 549 -9.25 -31.69 19.87
CA TYR A 549 -9.12 -31.43 21.30
C TYR A 549 -8.46 -32.60 22.01
N ILE A 550 -7.37 -32.32 22.73
CA ILE A 550 -6.61 -33.28 23.54
C ILE A 550 -6.71 -32.84 25.01
N PRO A 551 -7.35 -33.63 25.89
CA PRO A 551 -7.66 -33.25 27.28
C PRO A 551 -6.48 -33.29 28.26
#